data_AF-A0A851HM02-F1
#
_entry.id   AF-A0A851HM02-F1
#
_cell.length_a   1.000
_cell.length_b   1.000
_cell.length_c   1.000
_cell.angle_alpha   90.00
_cell.angle_beta   90.00
_cell.angle_gamma   90.00
#
_symmetry.space_group_name_H-M   'P 1'
#
loop_
_entity.id
_entity.type
_entity.pdbx_description
1 polymer ?
#
loop_
_entity_poly.entity_id
_entity_poly.type
_entity_poly.pdbx_seq_one_letter_code
_entity_poly.pdbx_strand_id
1 'polypeptide(L)'
;MPALPLFIMDPLWDQFEALIPPIVDHHPLGCHRPRVADRVIFDKLIQVLVLGAAYEKISDSTCSATTIRRRRDEWIAAGIFENLEQICLEAYDRIEGLDLENLCVDGC
;
A
#
# COMPACT_ATOMS: atom_id res chain seq x y z
N MET A 1 -19.38 -0.80 9.83
CA MET A 1 -18.78 0.45 9.34
C MET A 1 -17.61 0.06 8.45
N PRO A 2 -17.55 0.47 7.15
CA PRO A 2 -16.29 0.33 6.42
C PRO A 2 -15.23 1.17 7.15
N ALA A 3 -14.03 0.61 7.35
CA ALA A 3 -12.97 1.27 8.12
C ALA A 3 -12.46 2.57 7.46
N LEU A 4 -12.71 2.74 6.15
CA LEU A 4 -12.33 3.91 5.37
C LEU A 4 -13.48 4.29 4.40
N PRO A 5 -13.88 5.57 4.34
CA PRO A 5 -14.74 6.07 3.28
C PRO A 5 -14.12 5.84 1.90
N LEU A 6 -14.94 5.41 0.92
CA LEU A 6 -14.46 5.12 -0.45
C LEU A 6 -13.77 6.32 -1.13
N PHE A 7 -14.13 7.56 -0.76
CA PHE A 7 -13.53 8.77 -1.34
C PHE A 7 -12.06 8.97 -0.97
N ILE A 8 -11.54 8.27 0.06
CA ILE A 8 -10.15 8.38 0.50
C ILE A 8 -9.22 7.53 -0.38
N MET A 9 -9.76 6.55 -1.12
CA MET A 9 -8.93 5.55 -1.80
C MET A 9 -8.03 6.14 -2.89
N ASP A 10 -8.57 7.08 -3.68
CA ASP A 10 -7.80 7.68 -4.77
C ASP A 10 -6.74 8.68 -4.26
N PRO A 11 -7.04 9.60 -3.33
CA PRO A 11 -5.99 10.42 -2.70
C PRO A 11 -4.91 9.60 -1.99
N LEU A 12 -5.29 8.50 -1.35
CA LEU A 12 -4.33 7.59 -0.70
C LEU A 12 -3.44 6.91 -1.74
N TRP A 13 -4.02 6.48 -2.86
CA TRP A 13 -3.25 5.95 -3.97
C TRP A 13 -2.27 6.98 -4.54
N ASP A 14 -2.69 8.23 -4.74
CA ASP A 14 -1.81 9.26 -5.30
C ASP A 14 -0.56 9.48 -4.41
N GLN A 15 -0.74 9.51 -3.09
CA GLN A 15 0.37 9.59 -2.14
C GLN A 15 1.22 8.32 -2.14
N PHE A 16 0.59 7.15 -2.21
CA PHE A 16 1.28 5.87 -2.26
C PHE A 16 2.13 5.72 -3.52
N GLU A 17 1.57 6.05 -4.69
CA GLU A 17 2.22 5.98 -6.00
C GLU A 17 3.47 6.86 -6.04
N ALA A 18 3.40 8.06 -5.46
CA ALA A 18 4.54 8.97 -5.36
C ALA A 18 5.73 8.41 -4.58
N LEU A 19 5.49 7.44 -3.69
CA LEU A 19 6.53 6.77 -2.91
C LEU A 19 7.14 5.56 -3.63
N ILE A 20 6.53 5.06 -4.70
CA ILE A 20 7.02 3.88 -5.42
C ILE A 20 8.29 4.26 -6.19
N PRO A 21 9.44 3.61 -5.94
CA PRO A 21 10.65 3.87 -6.70
C PRO A 21 10.45 3.55 -8.19
N PRO A 22 11.13 4.28 -9.11
CA PRO A 22 11.06 4.00 -10.53
C PRO A 22 11.34 2.53 -10.83
N ILE A 23 10.41 1.88 -11.55
CA ILE A 23 10.57 0.50 -11.98
C ILE A 23 11.59 0.47 -13.10
N VAL A 24 12.77 -0.09 -12.83
CA VAL A 24 13.77 -0.33 -13.87
C VAL A 24 13.60 -1.74 -14.41
N ASP A 25 13.01 -1.85 -15.60
CA ASP A 25 12.94 -3.10 -16.34
C ASP A 25 14.19 -3.26 -17.21
N HIS A 26 15.08 -4.16 -16.81
CA HIS A 26 16.34 -4.42 -17.50
C HIS A 26 16.24 -5.48 -18.58
N HIS A 27 15.04 -6.00 -18.91
CA HIS A 27 14.96 -7.15 -19.80
C HIS A 27 15.14 -6.79 -21.29
N PRO A 28 16.24 -7.23 -21.96
CA PRO A 28 16.66 -6.69 -23.24
C PRO A 28 15.72 -7.00 -24.41
N LEU A 29 14.94 -8.07 -24.33
CA LEU A 29 14.05 -8.51 -25.41
C LEU A 29 12.56 -8.18 -25.18
N GLY A 30 12.17 -7.72 -23.99
CA GLY A 30 10.76 -7.43 -23.67
C GLY A 30 9.77 -8.60 -23.79
N CYS A 31 10.20 -9.82 -24.13
CA CYS A 31 9.30 -10.98 -24.35
C CYS A 31 8.77 -11.64 -23.07
N HIS A 32 8.99 -11.05 -21.90
CA HIS A 32 8.51 -11.60 -20.64
C HIS A 32 7.12 -11.06 -20.31
N ARG A 33 6.43 -11.71 -19.37
CA ARG A 33 5.13 -11.22 -18.89
C ARG A 33 5.34 -9.88 -18.19
N PRO A 34 4.67 -8.80 -18.61
CA PRO A 34 4.87 -7.48 -18.03
C PRO A 34 4.54 -7.51 -16.54
N ARG A 35 5.23 -6.64 -15.79
CA ARG A 35 4.98 -6.43 -14.37
C ARG A 35 3.52 -5.98 -14.19
N VAL A 36 2.81 -6.62 -13.26
CA VAL A 36 1.46 -6.19 -12.88
C VAL A 36 1.52 -4.75 -12.36
N ALA A 37 0.60 -3.91 -12.84
CA ALA A 37 0.51 -2.51 -12.46
C ALA A 37 0.36 -2.35 -10.95
N ASP A 38 1.07 -1.37 -10.39
CA ASP A 38 1.11 -1.16 -8.95
C ASP A 38 -0.28 -0.86 -8.37
N ARG A 39 -1.14 -0.12 -9.09
CA ARG A 39 -2.53 0.13 -8.69
C ARG A 39 -3.31 -1.15 -8.44
N VAL A 40 -3.16 -2.13 -9.33
CA VAL A 40 -3.86 -3.43 -9.19
C VAL A 40 -3.40 -4.15 -7.93
N ILE A 41 -2.11 -4.07 -7.59
CA ILE A 41 -1.59 -4.69 -6.37
C ILE A 41 -2.09 -3.95 -5.13
N PHE A 42 -2.06 -2.61 -5.16
CA PHE A 42 -2.57 -1.77 -4.08
C PHE A 42 -4.04 -2.06 -3.78
N ASP A 43 -4.91 -2.06 -4.80
CA ASP A 43 -6.34 -2.34 -4.64
C ASP A 43 -6.58 -3.75 -4.05
N LYS A 44 -5.77 -4.73 -4.44
CA LYS A 44 -5.83 -6.09 -3.88
C LYS A 44 -5.37 -6.15 -2.43
N LEU A 45 -4.33 -5.40 -2.05
CA LEU A 45 -3.90 -5.29 -0.65
C LEU A 45 -4.98 -4.64 0.21
N ILE A 46 -5.62 -3.58 -0.28
CA ILE A 46 -6.76 -2.96 0.40
C ILE A 46 -7.89 -3.97 0.59
N GLN A 47 -8.23 -4.77 -0.42
CA GLN A 47 -9.25 -5.82 -0.27
C GLN A 47 -8.87 -6.85 0.79
N VAL A 48 -7.61 -7.29 0.83
CA VAL A 48 -7.12 -8.21 1.89
C VAL A 48 -7.33 -7.59 3.28
N LEU A 49 -6.98 -6.32 3.46
CA LEU A 49 -7.09 -5.61 4.75
C LEU A 49 -8.55 -5.37 5.15
N VAL A 50 -9.39 -4.90 4.22
CA VAL A 50 -10.79 -4.54 4.49
C VAL A 50 -11.65 -5.79 4.71
N LEU A 51 -11.43 -6.85 3.93
CA LEU A 51 -12.24 -8.07 3.99
C LEU A 51 -11.70 -9.11 4.97
N GLY A 52 -10.46 -8.96 5.45
CA GLY A 52 -9.78 -9.98 6.25
C GLY A 52 -9.59 -11.29 5.49
N ALA A 53 -9.55 -11.24 4.16
CA ALA A 53 -9.52 -12.42 3.30
C ALA A 53 -8.09 -12.88 3.01
N ALA A 54 -7.89 -14.19 2.89
CA ALA A 54 -6.61 -14.73 2.42
C ALA A 54 -6.31 -14.26 0.98
N TYR A 55 -5.04 -14.04 0.66
CA TYR A 55 -4.61 -13.58 -0.67
C TYR A 55 -5.10 -14.49 -1.80
N GLU A 56 -5.22 -15.80 -1.56
CA GLU A 56 -5.75 -16.78 -2.51
C GLU A 56 -7.19 -16.47 -2.92
N LYS A 57 -7.98 -15.87 -2.01
CA LYS A 57 -9.37 -15.45 -2.28
C LYS A 57 -9.47 -14.13 -3.03
N ILE A 58 -8.42 -13.31 -2.99
CA ILE A 58 -8.34 -12.01 -3.67
C ILE A 58 -7.60 -12.10 -5.02
N SER A 59 -6.76 -13.12 -5.19
CA SER A 59 -6.10 -13.39 -6.46
C SER A 59 -7.09 -13.78 -7.55
N ASP A 60 -6.80 -13.39 -8.77
CA ASP A 60 -7.64 -13.64 -9.95
C ASP A 60 -6.78 -13.72 -11.22
N SER A 61 -7.40 -13.63 -12.40
CA SER A 61 -6.72 -13.65 -13.69
C SER A 61 -5.73 -12.51 -13.88
N THR A 62 -5.90 -11.38 -13.17
CA THR A 62 -5.04 -10.20 -13.28
C THR A 62 -3.76 -10.37 -12.45
N CYS A 63 -3.85 -11.01 -11.28
CA CYS A 63 -2.72 -11.14 -10.36
C CYS A 63 -2.83 -12.35 -9.44
N SER A 64 -1.74 -13.12 -9.34
CA SER A 64 -1.64 -14.27 -8.44
C SER A 64 -1.36 -13.84 -6.99
N ALA A 65 -1.77 -14.67 -6.04
CA ALA A 65 -1.54 -14.43 -4.61
C ALA A 65 -0.04 -14.27 -4.27
N THR A 66 0.83 -15.02 -4.94
CA THR A 66 2.29 -14.90 -4.82
C THR A 66 2.79 -13.54 -5.29
N THR A 67 2.23 -12.99 -6.38
CA THR A 67 2.63 -11.68 -6.90
C THR A 67 2.23 -10.56 -5.96
N ILE A 68 1.04 -10.63 -5.35
CA ILE A 68 0.58 -9.66 -4.34
C ILE A 68 1.55 -9.63 -3.15
N ARG A 69 1.87 -10.80 -2.59
CA ARG A 69 2.80 -10.91 -1.45
C ARG A 69 4.20 -10.41 -1.79
N ARG A 70 4.74 -10.82 -2.94
CA ARG A 70 6.06 -10.38 -3.39
C ARG A 70 6.14 -8.85 -3.52
N ARG A 71 5.11 -8.22 -4.09
CA ARG A 71 5.07 -6.76 -4.22
C ARG A 71 4.95 -6.05 -2.87
N ARG A 72 4.14 -6.60 -1.96
CA ARG A 72 4.06 -6.10 -0.59
C ARG A 72 5.44 -6.14 0.07
N ASP A 73 6.16 -7.25 -0.04
CA ASP A 73 7.48 -7.39 0.57
C ASP A 73 8.51 -6.45 -0.07
N GLU A 74 8.46 -6.25 -1.40
CA GLU A 74 9.25 -5.23 -2.11
C GLU A 74 8.97 -3.81 -1.55
N TRP A 75 7.70 -3.47 -1.33
CA TRP A 75 7.31 -2.15 -0.82
C TRP A 75 7.63 -1.94 0.66
N ILE A 76 7.54 -3.01 1.48
CA ILE A 76 8.04 -3.00 2.86
C ILE A 76 9.54 -2.75 2.87
N ALA A 77 10.31 -3.50 2.06
CA ALA A 77 11.76 -3.33 1.99
C ALA A 77 12.18 -1.93 1.48
N ALA A 78 11.34 -1.28 0.68
CA ALA A 78 11.54 0.09 0.21
C ALA A 78 11.08 1.17 1.22
N GLY A 79 10.53 0.79 2.38
CA GLY A 79 10.07 1.72 3.41
C GLY A 79 8.79 2.50 3.03
N ILE A 80 8.06 2.06 2.00
CA ILE A 80 6.92 2.81 1.47
C ILE A 80 5.81 2.96 2.52
N PHE A 81 5.51 1.89 3.26
CA PHE A 81 4.45 1.90 4.26
C PHE A 81 4.79 2.80 5.46
N GLU A 82 6.05 2.76 5.92
CA GLU A 82 6.53 3.64 7.01
C GLU A 82 6.48 5.12 6.59
N ASN A 83 6.91 5.43 5.36
CA ASN A 83 6.83 6.78 4.83
C ASN A 83 5.39 7.27 4.66
N LEU A 84 4.49 6.39 4.21
CA LEU A 84 3.07 6.74 4.07
C LEU A 84 2.41 7.00 5.43
N GLU A 85 2.70 6.18 6.43
CA GLU A 85 2.23 6.37 7.80
C GLU A 85 2.66 7.74 8.33
N GLN A 86 3.95 8.09 8.17
CA GLN A 86 4.48 9.38 8.59
C GLN A 86 3.77 10.55 7.89
N ILE A 87 3.55 10.46 6.57
CA ILE A 87 2.80 11.48 5.81
C ILE A 87 1.36 11.63 6.35
N CYS A 88 0.71 10.51 6.66
CA CYS A 88 -0.66 10.53 7.19
C CYS A 88 -0.70 11.15 8.58
N LEU A 89 0.25 10.82 9.46
CA LEU A 89 0.37 11.41 10.80
C LEU A 89 0.63 12.91 10.73
N GLU A 90 1.54 13.37 9.88
CA GLU A 90 1.82 14.80 9.67
C GLU A 90 0.63 15.55 9.10
N ALA A 91 -0.10 14.94 8.15
CA ALA A 91 -1.31 15.52 7.59
C ALA A 91 -2.40 15.65 8.67
N TYR A 92 -2.56 14.62 9.50
CA TYR A 92 -3.57 14.61 10.55
C TYR A 92 -3.22 15.58 11.69
N ASP A 93 -1.96 15.64 12.12
CA ASP A 93 -1.48 16.62 13.10
C ASP A 93 -1.73 18.06 12.63
N ARG A 94 -1.52 18.34 11.34
CA ARG A 94 -1.81 19.67 10.78
C ARG A 94 -3.28 20.04 10.79
N ILE A 95 -4.17 19.06 10.58
CA ILE A 95 -5.62 19.30 10.46
C ILE A 95 -6.26 19.39 11.85
N GLU A 96 -5.95 18.45 12.73
CA GLU A 96 -6.66 18.25 14.01
C GLU A 96 -5.79 18.62 15.23
N GLY A 97 -4.46 18.58 15.12
CA GLY A 97 -3.51 18.72 16.23
C GLY A 97 -3.44 17.45 17.09
N LEU A 98 -2.36 16.68 16.96
CA LEU A 98 -2.23 15.37 17.63
C LEU A 98 -1.61 15.42 19.03
N ASP A 99 -1.09 16.57 19.47
CA ASP A 99 -0.38 16.74 20.77
C ASP A 99 0.51 15.53 21.12
N LEU A 100 1.36 15.13 20.16
CA LEU A 100 2.21 13.94 20.27
C LEU A 100 3.31 14.07 21.32
N GLU A 101 3.44 15.25 21.96
CA GLU A 101 4.44 15.52 23.00
C GLU A 101 4.19 14.71 24.27
N ASN A 102 2.93 14.36 24.58
CA ASN A 102 2.55 13.68 25.83
C ASN A 102 1.73 12.41 25.59
N LEU A 103 2.29 11.43 24.88
CA LEU A 103 1.61 10.15 24.62
C LEU A 103 1.97 9.07 25.65
N CYS A 104 0.97 8.49 26.31
CA CYS A 104 1.16 7.24 27.08
C CYS A 104 1.13 6.04 26.13
N VAL A 105 2.25 5.33 26.01
CA VAL A 105 2.33 4.06 25.27
C VAL A 105 2.08 2.92 26.26
N ASP A 106 0.93 2.24 26.15
CA ASP A 106 0.68 0.99 26.87
C ASP A 106 1.27 -0.17 26.05
N GLY A 107 2.41 -0.68 26.50
CA GLY A 107 3.10 -1.81 25.88
C GLY A 107 2.61 -3.12 26.50
N CYS A 108 1.93 -3.95 25.71
CA CYS A 108 1.72 -5.37 26.04
C CYS A 108 2.90 -6.22 25.57
#